data_AF-A0A401SVX4-F1
#
_entry.id   AF-A0A401SVX4-F1
#
_cell.length_a   1.000
_cell.length_b   1.000
_cell.length_c   1.000
_cell.angle_alpha   90.00
_cell.angle_beta   90.00
_cell.angle_gamma   90.00
#
_symmetry.space_group_name_H-M   'P 1'
#
loop_
_entity.id
_entity.type
_entity.pdbx_description
1 polymer ?
#
loop_
_entity_poly.entity_id
_entity_poly.type
_entity_poly.pdbx_seq_one_letter_code
_entity_poly.pdbx_strand_id
1 'polypeptide(L)'
;MAGSSESGSSPEEEMQISFANHNFVVPKKEINMFPDMSKWKRSKPVEKLIVLLNTLDKWIDETPPVDQPSRFGNKAFRTWYSKLEKEAENLVSNVIPHELSAAVVEAAVYLKESVGNPTRIDYGTGHEAAFAAFLCCLCKIGVLQVDDQLAIVLCIFDRYLQVMRKLQKTYRMEPAGSQGVWGLDDFQFLPFIWGSSQLIDHPTLTPAHFVDEKVVNEHHKEYMFLECVRFINEMKTGPFAEHSNQLWNISAVPAWSKVNQGLIRMYKAEVSGTFSLFIHGLWASVYCLFLIAQRAVKSHPCCCGSGVMCRPDQVIQVDFSSLGASVKPIGFS
;
A
#
# COMPACT_ATOMS: atom_id res chain seq x y z
N MET A 1 14.50 46.51 -41.11
CA MET A 1 13.89 47.10 -39.90
C MET A 1 12.48 46.55 -39.78
N ALA A 2 12.11 46.14 -38.56
CA ALA A 2 10.84 45.51 -38.14
C ALA A 2 10.58 44.12 -38.76
N GLY A 3 10.38 43.02 -38.03
CA GLY A 3 10.01 42.82 -36.63
C GLY A 3 8.68 42.06 -36.57
N SER A 4 8.71 40.73 -36.73
CA SER A 4 7.56 39.85 -36.50
C SER A 4 8.05 38.50 -35.98
N SER A 5 8.10 38.38 -34.65
CA SER A 5 8.38 37.16 -33.92
C SER A 5 7.07 36.40 -33.67
N GLU A 6 6.85 35.29 -34.37
CA GLU A 6 5.87 34.28 -33.95
C GLU A 6 6.49 33.46 -32.80
N SER A 7 5.86 33.53 -31.63
CA SER A 7 6.25 32.79 -30.43
C SER A 7 5.76 31.34 -30.53
N GLY A 8 6.64 30.43 -30.98
CA GLY A 8 6.44 28.99 -30.86
C GLY A 8 6.82 28.52 -29.45
N SER A 9 5.85 28.00 -28.71
CA SER A 9 6.03 27.38 -27.38
C SER A 9 6.89 26.10 -27.48
N SER A 10 7.85 25.94 -26.57
CA SER A 10 8.70 24.75 -26.47
C SER A 10 7.94 23.56 -25.88
N PRO A 11 8.36 22.30 -26.13
CA PRO A 11 7.70 21.10 -25.57
C PRO A 11 7.89 20.90 -24.06
N GLU A 12 8.47 21.87 -23.35
CA GLU A 12 8.68 21.81 -21.90
C GLU A 12 7.51 22.42 -21.10
N GLU A 13 6.50 23.01 -21.76
CA GLU A 13 5.32 23.59 -21.09
C GLU A 13 4.15 22.59 -20.91
N GLU A 14 4.22 21.37 -21.42
CA GLU A 14 3.19 20.33 -21.23
C GLU A 14 3.57 19.26 -20.19
N MET A 15 3.92 19.65 -18.95
CA MET A 15 3.56 18.88 -17.74
C MET A 15 3.82 19.63 -16.43
N GLN A 16 3.55 20.95 -16.37
CA GLN A 16 3.42 21.60 -15.07
C GLN A 16 2.03 21.37 -14.50
N ILE A 17 1.94 20.49 -13.50
CA ILE A 17 0.73 20.39 -12.66
C ILE A 17 0.64 21.67 -11.82
N SER A 18 -0.07 22.66 -12.34
CA SER A 18 -0.48 23.85 -11.62
C SER A 18 -1.54 23.48 -10.58
N PHE A 19 -1.17 23.53 -9.29
CA PHE A 19 -2.08 23.31 -8.17
C PHE A 19 -3.18 24.38 -8.03
N ALA A 20 -3.12 25.47 -8.79
CA ALA A 20 -4.04 26.60 -8.66
C ALA A 20 -5.36 26.41 -9.44
N ASN A 21 -5.40 25.50 -10.43
CA ASN A 21 -6.58 25.27 -11.29
C ASN A 21 -7.06 23.81 -11.29
N HIS A 22 -6.64 23.00 -10.31
CA HIS A 22 -7.07 21.60 -10.23
C HIS A 22 -8.47 21.52 -9.61
N ASN A 23 -9.47 21.20 -10.42
CA ASN A 23 -10.78 20.80 -9.89
C ASN A 23 -10.64 19.41 -9.27
N PHE A 24 -10.72 19.34 -7.94
CA PHE A 24 -10.88 18.09 -7.23
C PHE A 24 -12.28 17.54 -7.53
N VAL A 25 -12.34 16.36 -8.14
CA VAL A 25 -13.62 15.65 -8.32
C VAL A 25 -13.78 14.64 -7.19
N VAL A 26 -14.83 14.82 -6.39
CA VAL A 26 -15.29 13.85 -5.40
C VAL A 26 -15.71 12.58 -6.14
N PRO A 27 -15.19 11.39 -5.78
CA PRO A 27 -15.75 10.12 -6.25
C PRO A 27 -17.22 10.05 -5.83
N LYS A 28 -18.13 10.35 -6.76
CA LYS A 28 -19.57 10.22 -6.49
C LYS A 28 -19.91 8.72 -6.46
N LYS A 29 -20.54 8.30 -5.36
CA LYS A 29 -21.06 6.94 -5.16
C LYS A 29 -22.06 6.57 -6.26
N GLU A 30 -21.64 5.68 -7.16
CA GLU A 30 -22.56 4.63 -7.67
C GLU A 30 -22.30 3.27 -7.01
N ILE A 31 -21.41 3.22 -6.00
CA ILE A 31 -21.19 2.02 -5.20
C ILE A 31 -21.38 2.40 -3.73
N ASN A 32 -22.58 2.12 -3.21
CA ASN A 32 -22.81 2.11 -1.77
C ASN A 32 -21.90 1.04 -1.16
N MET A 33 -20.95 1.45 -0.32
CA MET A 33 -19.97 0.56 0.27
C MET A 33 -20.60 -0.53 1.16
N PHE A 34 -20.05 -1.75 1.00
CA PHE A 34 -19.99 -2.89 1.95
C PHE A 34 -21.28 -3.59 2.41
N PRO A 35 -22.17 -3.96 1.47
CA PRO A 35 -22.57 -5.39 1.38
C PRO A 35 -22.35 -6.02 -0.01
N ASP A 36 -22.02 -5.22 -1.02
CA ASP A 36 -22.00 -5.63 -2.44
C ASP A 36 -20.65 -6.12 -2.96
N MET A 37 -19.63 -6.28 -2.11
CA MET A 37 -18.35 -6.91 -2.50
C MET A 37 -18.53 -8.39 -2.93
N SER A 38 -19.67 -9.00 -2.62
CA SER A 38 -20.10 -10.31 -3.14
C SER A 38 -20.58 -10.26 -4.59
N LYS A 39 -21.00 -9.08 -5.09
CA LYS A 39 -21.40 -8.85 -6.49
C LYS A 39 -20.22 -8.55 -7.40
N TRP A 40 -19.05 -8.20 -6.85
CA TRP A 40 -17.85 -7.95 -7.65
C TRP A 40 -17.18 -9.27 -8.04
N LYS A 41 -17.11 -9.52 -9.36
CA LYS A 41 -16.42 -10.70 -9.89
C LYS A 41 -14.91 -10.52 -9.69
N ARG A 42 -14.36 -11.22 -8.69
CA ARG A 42 -12.93 -11.21 -8.41
C ARG A 42 -12.17 -11.78 -9.60
N SER A 43 -11.09 -11.10 -9.99
CA SER A 43 -10.17 -11.65 -10.99
C SER A 43 -9.46 -12.87 -10.38
N LYS A 44 -9.06 -13.81 -11.25
CA LYS A 44 -8.32 -15.01 -10.82
C LYS A 44 -7.04 -14.67 -10.04
N PRO A 45 -6.24 -13.64 -10.41
CA PRO A 45 -5.08 -13.22 -9.62
C PRO A 45 -5.44 -12.79 -8.20
N VAL A 46 -6.54 -12.04 -8.01
CA VAL A 46 -7.01 -11.63 -6.68
C VAL A 46 -7.35 -12.85 -5.83
N GLU A 47 -8.09 -13.82 -6.38
CA GLU A 47 -8.42 -15.06 -5.66
C GLU A 47 -7.16 -15.85 -5.25
N LYS A 48 -6.19 -15.97 -6.17
CA LYS A 48 -4.91 -16.65 -5.89
C LYS A 48 -4.10 -15.95 -4.80
N LEU A 49 -4.11 -14.62 -4.75
CA LEU A 49 -3.46 -13.85 -3.67
C LEU A 49 -4.15 -14.05 -2.31
N ILE A 50 -5.48 -14.12 -2.29
CA ILE A 50 -6.21 -14.46 -1.06
C ILE A 50 -5.88 -15.87 -0.59
N VAL A 51 -5.78 -16.85 -1.50
CA VAL A 51 -5.34 -18.21 -1.16
C VAL A 51 -3.93 -18.20 -0.61
N LEU A 52 -3.00 -17.47 -1.22
CA LEU A 52 -1.63 -17.30 -0.71
C LEU A 52 -1.64 -16.78 0.73
N LEU A 53 -2.39 -15.71 1.02
CA LEU A 53 -2.48 -15.15 2.37
C LEU A 53 -3.14 -16.11 3.37
N ASN A 54 -4.13 -16.90 2.93
CA ASN A 54 -4.73 -17.95 3.75
C ASN A 54 -3.74 -19.08 4.06
N THR A 55 -2.84 -19.41 3.15
CA THR A 55 -1.75 -20.37 3.42
C THR A 55 -0.81 -19.83 4.49
N LEU A 56 -0.42 -18.56 4.43
CA LEU A 56 0.40 -17.91 5.46
C LEU A 56 -0.27 -17.96 6.83
N ASP A 57 -1.57 -17.65 6.88
CA ASP A 57 -2.38 -17.70 8.09
C ASP A 57 -2.48 -19.11 8.69
N LYS A 58 -2.71 -20.12 7.84
CA LYS A 58 -2.75 -21.53 8.26
C LYS A 58 -1.42 -21.97 8.89
N TRP A 59 -0.29 -21.49 8.37
CA TRP A 59 1.02 -21.82 8.94
C TRP A 59 1.21 -21.24 10.34
N ILE A 60 0.50 -20.16 10.70
CA ILE A 60 0.51 -19.62 12.07
C ILE A 60 -0.13 -20.66 13.02
N ASP A 61 -1.25 -21.25 12.62
CA ASP A 61 -1.94 -22.29 13.40
C ASP A 61 -1.09 -23.57 13.51
N GLU A 62 -0.39 -23.92 12.44
CA GLU A 62 0.53 -25.07 12.41
C GLU A 62 1.85 -24.82 13.17
N THR A 63 2.13 -23.58 13.57
CA THR A 63 3.37 -23.19 14.25
C THR A 63 3.05 -22.46 15.56
N PRO A 64 2.51 -23.16 16.56
CA PRO A 64 2.08 -22.53 17.80
C PRO A 64 3.25 -21.88 18.57
N PRO A 65 2.98 -20.84 19.38
CA PRO A 65 4.00 -20.24 20.24
C PRO A 65 4.62 -21.27 21.18
N VAL A 66 5.93 -21.18 21.35
CA VAL A 66 6.67 -22.06 22.27
C VAL A 66 6.91 -21.37 23.58
N ASP A 67 6.92 -22.14 24.66
CA ASP A 67 7.32 -21.61 25.95
C ASP A 67 8.79 -21.16 25.91
N GLN A 68 9.04 -19.97 26.44
CA GLN A 68 10.36 -19.36 26.45
C GLN A 68 10.51 -18.43 27.67
N PRO A 69 11.71 -18.38 28.27
CA PRO A 69 11.96 -17.48 29.40
C PRO A 69 12.00 -16.00 28.99
N SER A 70 12.20 -15.70 27.70
CA SER A 70 12.25 -14.33 27.18
C SER A 70 10.85 -13.73 27.06
N ARG A 71 10.69 -12.50 27.59
CA ARG A 71 9.47 -11.70 27.44
C ARG A 71 9.32 -11.04 26.06
N PHE A 72 10.40 -11.02 25.27
CA PHE A 72 10.42 -10.44 23.91
C PHE A 72 9.82 -11.42 22.89
N GLY A 73 9.89 -11.09 21.60
CA GLY A 73 9.28 -11.86 20.51
C GLY A 73 9.46 -13.38 20.62
N ASN A 74 8.39 -14.12 20.31
CA ASN A 74 8.35 -15.57 20.43
C ASN A 74 9.16 -16.23 19.31
N LYS A 75 10.12 -17.10 19.68
CA LYS A 75 11.03 -17.77 18.73
C LYS A 75 10.32 -18.68 17.72
N ALA A 76 9.07 -19.09 17.96
CA ALA A 76 8.26 -19.84 16.99
C ALA A 76 8.07 -19.07 15.67
N PHE A 77 8.14 -17.72 15.69
CA PHE A 77 8.14 -16.91 14.47
C PHE A 77 9.26 -17.29 13.50
N ARG A 78 10.44 -17.68 14.00
CA ARG A 78 11.57 -18.12 13.15
C ARG A 78 11.24 -19.40 12.40
N THR A 79 10.54 -20.32 13.07
CA THR A 79 10.06 -21.57 12.45
C THR A 79 9.04 -21.26 11.37
N TRP A 80 8.09 -20.37 11.65
CA TRP A 80 7.09 -19.92 10.67
C TRP A 80 7.76 -19.23 9.47
N TYR A 81 8.69 -18.31 9.73
CA TYR A 81 9.41 -17.57 8.69
C TYR A 81 10.28 -18.49 7.83
N SER A 82 10.96 -19.48 8.42
CA SER A 82 11.75 -20.46 7.66
C SER A 82 10.87 -21.28 6.69
N LYS A 83 9.60 -21.50 7.04
CA LYS A 83 8.62 -22.14 6.14
C LYS A 83 8.27 -21.23 4.97
N LEU A 84 8.01 -19.94 5.23
CA LEU A 84 7.82 -18.92 4.20
C LEU A 84 9.05 -18.82 3.28
N GLU A 85 10.25 -18.77 3.84
CA GLU A 85 11.48 -18.60 3.06
C GLU A 85 11.66 -19.72 2.03
N LYS A 86 11.33 -20.96 2.39
CA LYS A 86 11.41 -22.13 1.50
C LYS A 86 10.30 -22.17 0.46
N GLU A 87 9.11 -21.68 0.79
CA GLU A 87 7.91 -21.81 -0.04
C GLU A 87 7.53 -20.53 -0.80
N ALA A 88 8.21 -19.40 -0.58
CA ALA A 88 7.83 -18.11 -1.15
C ALA A 88 7.76 -18.14 -2.68
N GLU A 89 8.73 -18.75 -3.36
CA GLU A 89 8.71 -18.88 -4.83
C GLU A 89 7.57 -19.79 -5.31
N ASN A 90 7.26 -20.87 -4.59
CA ASN A 90 6.11 -21.73 -4.89
C ASN A 90 4.79 -20.99 -4.70
N LEU A 91 4.65 -20.20 -3.64
CA LEU A 91 3.47 -19.37 -3.40
C LEU A 91 3.29 -18.33 -4.51
N VAL A 92 4.36 -17.64 -4.90
CA VAL A 92 4.31 -16.58 -5.91
C VAL A 92 4.10 -17.14 -7.31
N SER A 93 4.70 -18.27 -7.67
CA SER A 93 4.47 -18.95 -8.95
C SER A 93 3.03 -19.44 -9.14
N ASN A 94 2.30 -19.71 -8.04
CA ASN A 94 0.88 -20.00 -8.13
C ASN A 94 0.05 -18.77 -8.54
N VAL A 95 0.53 -17.56 -8.26
CA VAL A 95 -0.12 -16.29 -8.64
C VAL A 95 0.28 -15.86 -10.05
N ILE A 96 1.59 -15.89 -10.34
CA ILE A 96 2.16 -15.40 -11.60
C ILE A 96 1.98 -16.44 -12.73
N PRO A 97 1.48 -16.05 -13.92
CA PRO A 97 1.39 -16.94 -15.08
C PRO A 97 2.76 -17.52 -15.49
N HIS A 98 2.77 -18.72 -16.07
CA HIS A 98 3.99 -19.44 -16.42
C HIS A 98 4.88 -18.64 -17.40
N GLU A 99 4.27 -17.84 -18.26
CA GLU A 99 4.94 -16.97 -19.23
C GLU A 99 5.81 -15.89 -18.55
N LEU A 100 5.52 -15.57 -17.29
CA LEU A 100 6.22 -14.57 -16.48
C LEU A 100 6.99 -15.22 -15.32
N SER A 101 7.30 -16.52 -15.40
CA SER A 101 8.00 -17.29 -14.35
C SER A 101 9.33 -16.67 -13.91
N ALA A 102 10.03 -15.96 -14.80
CA ALA A 102 11.26 -15.25 -14.46
C ALA A 102 11.06 -14.17 -13.36
N ALA A 103 9.85 -13.60 -13.25
CA ALA A 103 9.53 -12.58 -12.24
C ALA A 103 9.27 -13.17 -10.84
N VAL A 104 9.10 -14.49 -10.72
CA VAL A 104 8.77 -15.16 -9.45
C VAL A 104 9.86 -14.95 -8.41
N VAL A 105 11.12 -15.08 -8.82
CA VAL A 105 12.28 -14.95 -7.91
C VAL A 105 12.32 -13.55 -7.29
N GLU A 106 12.13 -12.50 -8.11
CA GLU A 106 12.13 -11.11 -7.64
C GLU A 106 10.91 -10.81 -6.78
N ALA A 107 9.70 -11.18 -7.23
CA ALA A 107 8.47 -10.95 -6.47
C ALA A 107 8.47 -11.69 -5.11
N ALA A 108 9.06 -12.89 -5.04
CA ALA A 108 9.21 -13.64 -3.80
C ALA A 108 10.11 -12.96 -2.77
N VAL A 109 11.08 -12.14 -3.19
CA VAL A 109 11.90 -11.33 -2.26
C VAL A 109 11.01 -10.35 -1.51
N TYR A 110 10.19 -9.57 -2.22
CA TYR A 110 9.29 -8.61 -1.58
C TYR A 110 8.28 -9.28 -0.65
N LEU A 111 7.76 -10.46 -1.04
CA LEU A 111 6.86 -11.23 -0.16
C LEU A 111 7.56 -11.65 1.13
N LYS A 112 8.80 -12.17 1.06
CA LYS A 112 9.58 -12.56 2.26
C LYS A 112 9.85 -11.37 3.18
N GLU A 113 10.21 -10.22 2.62
CA GLU A 113 10.48 -9.00 3.38
C GLU A 113 9.20 -8.33 3.94
N SER A 114 8.01 -8.81 3.57
CA SER A 114 6.75 -8.16 3.92
C SER A 114 6.12 -8.55 5.26
N VAL A 115 6.74 -9.48 6.00
CA VAL A 115 6.09 -10.13 7.16
C VAL A 115 6.82 -9.95 8.50
N GLY A 116 7.88 -9.14 8.51
CA GLY A 116 8.72 -8.89 9.70
C GLY A 116 10.11 -9.51 9.60
N ASN A 117 10.95 -9.27 10.61
CA ASN A 117 12.33 -9.76 10.63
C ASN A 117 12.49 -11.00 11.53
N PRO A 118 13.00 -12.14 11.04
CA PRO A 118 13.11 -13.37 11.84
C PRO A 118 14.15 -13.28 12.97
N THR A 119 15.19 -12.48 12.80
CA THR A 119 16.26 -12.33 13.81
C THR A 119 15.76 -11.50 14.98
N ARG A 120 15.23 -10.30 14.69
CA ARG A 120 14.73 -9.34 15.67
C ARG A 120 13.32 -9.66 16.19
N ILE A 121 12.55 -10.45 15.43
CA ILE A 121 11.14 -10.78 15.72
C ILE A 121 10.32 -9.48 15.88
N ASP A 122 10.53 -8.58 14.93
CA ASP A 122 9.86 -7.29 14.87
C ASP A 122 9.14 -7.10 13.52
N TYR A 123 8.17 -6.19 13.51
CA TYR A 123 7.42 -5.79 12.33
C TYR A 123 7.18 -4.29 12.36
N GLY A 124 7.08 -3.64 11.21
CA GLY A 124 6.80 -2.21 11.12
C GLY A 124 6.54 -1.76 9.68
N THR A 125 6.47 -0.45 9.48
CA THR A 125 6.06 0.19 8.23
C THR A 125 6.96 -0.15 7.03
N GLY A 126 8.22 -0.51 7.25
CA GLY A 126 9.11 -1.01 6.19
C GLY A 126 8.66 -2.35 5.60
N HIS A 127 8.17 -3.25 6.45
CA HIS A 127 7.62 -4.54 6.02
C HIS A 127 6.26 -4.37 5.33
N GLU A 128 5.42 -3.47 5.85
CA GLU A 128 4.19 -3.05 5.18
C GLU A 128 4.48 -2.50 3.77
N ALA A 129 5.49 -1.63 3.64
CA ALA A 129 5.92 -1.08 2.37
C ALA A 129 6.46 -2.15 1.41
N ALA A 130 7.14 -3.19 1.92
CA ALA A 130 7.55 -4.34 1.11
C ALA A 130 6.35 -5.13 0.56
N PHE A 131 5.25 -5.25 1.31
CA PHE A 131 4.01 -5.82 0.77
C PHE A 131 3.40 -4.95 -0.34
N ALA A 132 3.37 -3.64 -0.14
CA ALA A 132 2.92 -2.71 -1.18
C ALA A 132 3.82 -2.78 -2.44
N ALA A 133 5.13 -2.95 -2.26
CA ALA A 133 6.08 -3.18 -3.35
C ALA A 133 5.81 -4.51 -4.07
N PHE A 134 5.53 -5.59 -3.33
CA PHE A 134 5.10 -6.87 -3.91
C PHE A 134 3.87 -6.71 -4.82
N LEU A 135 2.83 -6.02 -4.34
CA LEU A 135 1.62 -5.75 -5.13
C LEU A 135 1.92 -4.85 -6.35
N CYS A 136 2.77 -3.84 -6.18
CA CYS A 136 3.25 -2.97 -7.25
C CYS A 136 3.98 -3.77 -8.34
N CYS A 137 4.84 -4.72 -7.97
CA CYS A 137 5.51 -5.62 -8.91
C CYS A 137 4.48 -6.39 -9.74
N LEU A 138 3.45 -6.96 -9.11
CA LEU A 138 2.37 -7.69 -9.81
C LEU A 138 1.57 -6.79 -10.76
N CYS A 139 1.33 -5.53 -10.40
CA CYS A 139 0.73 -4.55 -11.32
C CYS A 139 1.65 -4.24 -12.51
N LYS A 140 2.95 -4.02 -12.26
CA LYS A 140 3.94 -3.68 -13.29
C LYS A 140 4.11 -4.78 -14.34
N ILE A 141 4.05 -6.04 -13.94
CA ILE A 141 4.13 -7.19 -14.85
C ILE A 141 2.77 -7.56 -15.48
N GLY A 142 1.70 -6.80 -15.16
CA GLY A 142 0.36 -7.00 -15.72
C GLY A 142 -0.41 -8.19 -15.15
N VAL A 143 0.01 -8.74 -14.00
CA VAL A 143 -0.75 -9.79 -13.29
C VAL A 143 -1.98 -9.19 -12.61
N LEU A 144 -1.83 -8.02 -11.99
CA LEU A 144 -2.94 -7.22 -11.47
C LEU A 144 -3.21 -6.07 -12.44
N GLN A 145 -4.48 -5.81 -12.72
CA GLN A 145 -4.93 -4.79 -13.68
C GLN A 145 -5.55 -3.59 -12.96
N VAL A 146 -5.79 -2.50 -13.70
CA VAL A 146 -6.44 -1.28 -13.15
C VAL A 146 -7.81 -1.61 -12.56
N ASP A 147 -8.56 -2.54 -13.18
CA ASP A 147 -9.86 -3.00 -12.69
C ASP A 147 -9.77 -3.67 -11.31
N ASP A 148 -8.59 -4.18 -10.91
CA ASP A 148 -8.37 -4.81 -9.61
C ASP A 148 -8.07 -3.80 -8.49
N GLN A 149 -7.90 -2.50 -8.77
CA GLN A 149 -7.38 -1.52 -7.81
C GLN A 149 -8.14 -1.47 -6.47
N LEU A 150 -9.47 -1.59 -6.52
CA LEU A 150 -10.29 -1.62 -5.31
C LEU A 150 -10.08 -2.91 -4.52
N ALA A 151 -9.92 -4.05 -5.20
CA ALA A 151 -9.72 -5.33 -4.55
C ALA A 151 -8.30 -5.53 -4.01
N ILE A 152 -7.31 -4.87 -4.62
CA ILE A 152 -5.96 -4.79 -4.07
C ILE A 152 -6.02 -4.24 -2.64
N VAL A 153 -6.77 -3.16 -2.42
CA VAL A 153 -6.87 -2.53 -1.10
C VAL A 153 -7.89 -3.26 -0.21
N LEU A 154 -9.13 -3.39 -0.68
CA LEU A 154 -10.27 -3.81 0.13
C LEU A 154 -10.39 -5.33 0.32
N CYS A 155 -9.63 -6.14 -0.43
CA CYS A 155 -9.60 -7.59 -0.27
C CYS A 155 -8.20 -8.09 0.07
N ILE A 156 -7.21 -7.82 -0.78
CA ILE A 156 -5.87 -8.39 -0.63
C ILE A 156 -5.16 -7.74 0.56
N PHE A 157 -5.13 -6.40 0.63
CA PHE A 157 -4.44 -5.70 1.71
C PHE A 157 -5.18 -5.84 3.04
N ASP A 158 -6.52 -5.77 3.05
CA ASP A 158 -7.29 -6.07 4.26
C ASP A 158 -6.99 -7.48 4.79
N ARG A 159 -6.96 -8.49 3.90
CA ARG A 159 -6.60 -9.86 4.29
C ARG A 159 -5.17 -9.95 4.82
N TYR A 160 -4.23 -9.24 4.20
CA TYR A 160 -2.85 -9.15 4.66
C TYR A 160 -2.76 -8.58 6.07
N LEU A 161 -3.47 -7.48 6.37
CA LEU A 161 -3.52 -6.89 7.71
C LEU A 161 -4.03 -7.91 8.75
N GLN A 162 -5.04 -8.71 8.41
CA GLN A 162 -5.54 -9.76 9.30
C GLN A 162 -4.45 -10.80 9.61
N VAL A 163 -3.66 -11.24 8.61
CA VAL A 163 -2.50 -12.13 8.84
C VAL A 163 -1.47 -11.45 9.74
N MET A 164 -1.12 -10.20 9.45
CA MET A 164 -0.09 -9.47 10.21
C MET A 164 -0.51 -9.26 11.66
N ARG A 165 -1.77 -8.89 11.93
CA ARG A 165 -2.32 -8.78 13.29
C ARG A 165 -2.24 -10.11 14.05
N LYS A 166 -2.50 -11.23 13.38
CA LYS A 166 -2.38 -12.57 13.98
C LYS A 166 -0.93 -12.94 14.26
N LEU A 167 0.01 -12.61 13.39
CA LEU A 167 1.45 -12.77 13.65
C LEU A 167 1.91 -11.94 14.85
N GLN A 168 1.57 -10.65 14.85
CA GLN A 168 1.91 -9.71 15.91
C GLN A 168 1.42 -10.19 17.28
N LYS A 169 0.16 -10.64 17.37
CA LYS A 169 -0.42 -11.19 18.60
C LYS A 169 0.17 -12.55 18.99
N THR A 170 0.18 -13.50 18.06
CA THR A 170 0.59 -14.90 18.32
C THR A 170 2.06 -14.97 18.73
N TYR A 171 2.92 -14.23 18.03
CA TYR A 171 4.37 -14.27 18.28
C TYR A 171 4.89 -13.08 19.07
N ARG A 172 4.03 -12.20 19.59
CA ARG A 172 4.40 -11.05 20.42
C ARG A 172 5.50 -10.19 19.75
N MET A 173 5.29 -9.91 18.46
CA MET A 173 6.30 -9.20 17.66
C MET A 173 6.51 -7.78 18.18
N GLU A 174 7.74 -7.32 18.17
CA GLU A 174 8.08 -5.97 18.61
C GLU A 174 7.85 -4.93 17.49
N PRO A 175 7.50 -3.68 17.82
CA PRO A 175 7.43 -2.60 16.86
C PRO A 175 8.82 -2.26 16.28
N ALA A 176 9.01 -2.44 14.97
CA ALA A 176 10.26 -2.13 14.28
C ALA A 176 10.36 -0.63 13.95
N GLY A 177 11.44 0.02 14.38
CA GLY A 177 11.68 1.43 14.07
C GLY A 177 10.65 2.40 14.69
N SER A 178 9.99 1.98 15.77
CA SER A 178 8.97 2.81 16.44
C SER A 178 9.57 4.12 16.96
N GLN A 179 8.88 5.23 16.66
CA GLN A 179 9.13 6.53 17.30
C GLN A 179 8.40 6.67 18.65
N GLY A 180 7.92 5.56 19.21
CA GLY A 180 7.07 5.54 20.39
C GLY A 180 5.79 6.33 20.18
N VAL A 181 5.43 7.17 21.15
CA VAL A 181 4.21 8.00 21.14
C VAL A 181 4.20 9.05 20.01
N TRP A 182 5.33 9.26 19.33
CA TRP A 182 5.46 10.18 18.20
C TRP A 182 5.23 9.50 16.83
N GLY A 183 5.14 8.18 16.79
CA GLY A 183 4.72 7.44 15.59
C GLY A 183 3.21 7.47 15.41
N LEU A 184 2.74 7.27 14.18
CA LEU A 184 1.31 7.16 13.89
C LEU A 184 0.68 5.92 14.56
N ASP A 185 1.33 4.77 14.40
CA ASP A 185 0.97 3.48 14.97
C ASP A 185 2.24 2.65 15.16
N ASP A 186 2.18 1.60 15.97
CA ASP A 186 3.32 0.74 16.26
C ASP A 186 3.77 -0.07 15.03
N PHE A 187 2.84 -0.43 14.14
CA PHE A 187 3.10 -1.40 13.07
C PHE A 187 2.76 -0.89 11.66
N GLN A 188 1.66 -0.16 11.49
CA GLN A 188 1.05 0.10 10.18
C GLN A 188 0.98 1.60 9.86
N PHE A 189 0.97 1.95 8.57
CA PHE A 189 0.74 3.32 8.13
C PHE A 189 -0.27 3.39 6.97
N LEU A 190 -0.06 2.60 5.92
CA LEU A 190 -0.90 2.58 4.73
C LEU A 190 -2.42 2.43 4.99
N PRO A 191 -2.91 1.60 5.95
CA PRO A 191 -4.34 1.47 6.18
C PRO A 191 -4.97 2.75 6.75
N PHE A 192 -4.20 3.62 7.40
CA PHE A 192 -4.71 4.94 7.81
C PHE A 192 -4.87 5.87 6.60
N ILE A 193 -3.99 5.78 5.61
CA ILE A 193 -4.13 6.53 4.35
C ILE A 193 -5.37 6.04 3.59
N TRP A 194 -5.44 4.74 3.27
CA TRP A 194 -6.57 4.22 2.50
C TRP A 194 -7.88 4.27 3.27
N GLY A 195 -7.85 3.99 4.57
CA GLY A 195 -9.02 4.08 5.44
C GLY A 195 -9.55 5.50 5.59
N SER A 196 -8.68 6.51 5.72
CA SER A 196 -9.14 7.91 5.73
C SER A 196 -9.73 8.32 4.37
N SER A 197 -9.25 7.75 3.28
CA SER A 197 -9.84 7.94 1.95
C SER A 197 -11.25 7.35 1.84
N GLN A 198 -11.55 6.23 2.50
CA GLN A 198 -12.90 5.64 2.54
C GLN A 198 -13.92 6.55 3.24
N LEU A 199 -13.44 7.42 4.13
CA LEU A 199 -14.27 8.27 5.00
C LEU A 199 -14.39 9.73 4.49
N ILE A 200 -13.79 10.05 3.34
CA ILE A 200 -13.97 11.36 2.70
C ILE A 200 -15.45 11.56 2.36
N ASP A 201 -15.97 12.74 2.71
CA ASP A 201 -17.38 13.14 2.52
C ASP A 201 -18.40 12.19 3.19
N HIS A 202 -17.98 11.46 4.21
CA HIS A 202 -18.88 10.61 4.98
C HIS A 202 -19.95 11.46 5.70
N PRO A 203 -21.25 11.10 5.64
CA PRO A 203 -22.34 11.97 6.08
C PRO A 203 -22.39 12.21 7.60
N THR A 204 -21.88 11.28 8.40
CA THR A 204 -22.00 11.32 9.88
C THR A 204 -20.65 11.20 10.59
N LEU A 205 -19.86 10.18 10.26
CA LEU A 205 -18.52 9.96 10.82
C LEU A 205 -17.52 11.05 10.41
N THR A 206 -17.05 11.82 11.39
CA THR A 206 -15.94 12.77 11.29
C THR A 206 -14.69 12.24 12.00
N PRO A 207 -13.49 12.83 11.80
CA PRO A 207 -12.26 12.38 12.49
C PRO A 207 -12.36 12.35 14.02
N ALA A 208 -13.16 13.22 14.63
CA ALA A 208 -13.34 13.21 16.09
C ALA A 208 -13.98 11.92 16.62
N HIS A 209 -14.63 11.12 15.77
CA HIS A 209 -15.32 9.91 16.20
C HIS A 209 -14.43 8.68 16.30
N PHE A 210 -13.26 8.64 15.65
CA PHE A 210 -12.44 7.42 15.70
C PHE A 210 -11.80 7.20 17.08
N VAL A 211 -11.82 8.19 17.98
CA VAL A 211 -11.38 8.03 19.37
C VAL A 211 -12.50 7.57 20.31
N ASP A 212 -13.75 7.52 19.82
CA ASP A 212 -14.88 6.96 20.57
C ASP A 212 -14.95 5.44 20.32
N GLU A 213 -14.66 4.67 21.37
CA GLU A 213 -14.64 3.21 21.31
C GLU A 213 -15.98 2.60 20.87
N LYS A 214 -17.12 3.23 21.18
CA LYS A 214 -18.44 2.73 20.75
C LYS A 214 -18.59 2.85 19.24
N VAL A 215 -18.26 4.01 18.69
CA VAL A 215 -18.33 4.26 17.24
C VAL A 215 -17.37 3.34 16.50
N VAL A 216 -16.17 3.15 17.03
CA VAL A 216 -15.19 2.19 16.50
C VAL A 216 -15.77 0.78 16.48
N ASN A 217 -16.32 0.28 17.60
CA ASN A 217 -16.88 -1.06 17.69
C ASN A 217 -18.13 -1.28 16.82
N GLU A 218 -18.87 -0.23 16.50
CA GLU A 218 -20.02 -0.30 15.59
C GLU A 218 -19.60 -0.38 14.11
N HIS A 219 -18.56 0.36 13.71
CA HIS A 219 -18.23 0.57 12.30
C HIS A 219 -16.90 -0.02 11.83
N HIS A 220 -16.11 -0.65 12.72
CA HIS A 220 -14.78 -1.16 12.37
C HIS A 220 -14.78 -2.15 11.20
N LYS A 221 -15.84 -2.95 11.04
CA LYS A 221 -15.94 -3.94 9.95
C LYS A 221 -16.09 -3.33 8.57
N GLU A 222 -16.53 -2.06 8.50
CA GLU A 222 -16.79 -1.35 7.25
C GLU A 222 -15.61 -0.48 6.81
N TYR A 223 -14.83 0.03 7.78
CA TYR A 223 -13.79 1.03 7.54
C TYR A 223 -12.43 0.57 8.07
N MET A 224 -11.46 0.47 7.17
CA MET A 224 -10.10 0.01 7.48
C MET A 224 -9.41 0.88 8.53
N PHE A 225 -9.69 2.19 8.52
CA PHE A 225 -9.16 3.12 9.54
C PHE A 225 -9.64 2.73 10.94
N LEU A 226 -10.95 2.49 11.09
CA LEU A 226 -11.56 2.17 12.37
C LEU A 226 -11.16 0.76 12.85
N GLU A 227 -10.96 -0.18 11.93
CA GLU A 227 -10.40 -1.49 12.27
C GLU A 227 -8.97 -1.39 12.82
N CYS A 228 -8.13 -0.50 12.29
CA CYS A 228 -6.81 -0.25 12.87
C CYS A 228 -6.92 0.36 14.27
N VAL A 229 -7.83 1.32 14.48
CA VAL A 229 -8.04 1.91 15.82
C VAL A 229 -8.57 0.87 16.82
N ARG A 230 -9.49 0.00 16.39
CA ARG A 230 -9.95 -1.12 17.22
C ARG A 230 -8.80 -2.01 17.65
N PHE A 231 -7.90 -2.35 16.72
CA PHE A 231 -6.72 -3.15 17.04
C PHE A 231 -5.79 -2.46 18.03
N ILE A 232 -5.60 -1.14 17.92
CA ILE A 232 -4.84 -0.35 18.90
C ILE A 232 -5.47 -0.46 20.30
N ASN A 233 -6.80 -0.29 20.40
CA ASN A 233 -7.52 -0.38 21.68
C ASN A 233 -7.45 -1.79 22.30
N GLU A 234 -7.34 -2.83 21.46
CA GLU A 234 -7.13 -4.22 21.94
C GLU A 234 -5.70 -4.46 22.44
N MET A 235 -4.70 -3.76 21.90
CA MET A 235 -3.27 -4.01 22.16
C MET A 235 -2.68 -3.10 23.24
N LYS A 236 -3.24 -1.90 23.43
CA LYS A 236 -2.74 -0.88 24.36
C LYS A 236 -3.76 -0.63 25.46
N THR A 237 -3.26 -0.48 26.69
CA THR A 237 -4.09 -0.18 27.86
C THR A 237 -3.88 1.27 28.29
N GLY A 238 -4.97 1.95 28.64
CA GLY A 238 -4.95 3.32 29.14
C GLY A 238 -5.70 4.28 28.23
N PRO A 239 -5.71 5.58 28.55
CA PRO A 239 -6.34 6.60 27.72
C PRO A 239 -5.69 6.70 26.33
N PHE A 240 -6.50 6.76 25.27
CA PHE A 240 -6.03 6.82 23.88
C PHE A 240 -5.02 7.94 23.62
N ALA A 241 -5.23 9.10 24.25
CA ALA A 241 -4.35 10.26 24.15
C ALA A 241 -2.93 10.00 24.70
N GLU A 242 -2.77 9.09 25.66
CA GLU A 242 -1.47 8.80 26.28
C GLU A 242 -0.62 7.85 25.44
N HIS A 243 -1.25 6.83 24.84
CA HIS A 243 -0.52 5.77 24.12
C HIS A 243 -0.52 5.93 22.60
N SER A 244 -1.38 6.80 22.06
CA SER A 244 -1.57 7.06 20.62
C SER A 244 -1.76 8.56 20.35
N ASN A 245 -0.89 9.40 20.93
CA ASN A 245 -0.99 10.86 20.90
C ASN A 245 -1.05 11.46 19.47
N GLN A 246 -0.30 10.92 18.50
CA GLN A 246 -0.39 11.40 17.11
C GLN A 246 -1.78 11.20 16.52
N LEU A 247 -2.35 10.01 16.65
CA LEU A 247 -3.73 9.74 16.23
C LEU A 247 -4.72 10.60 17.03
N TRP A 248 -4.51 10.79 18.33
CA TRP A 248 -5.33 11.69 19.13
C TRP A 248 -5.34 13.11 18.56
N ASN A 249 -4.19 13.67 18.21
CA ASN A 249 -4.10 14.99 17.59
C ASN A 249 -4.78 15.04 16.22
N ILE A 250 -4.69 13.96 15.44
CA ILE A 250 -5.37 13.83 14.15
C ILE A 250 -6.90 13.84 14.31
N SER A 251 -7.44 13.37 15.43
CA SER A 251 -8.89 13.38 15.68
C SER A 251 -9.48 14.80 15.73
N ALA A 252 -8.66 15.81 16.04
CA ALA A 252 -9.05 17.21 16.05
C ALA A 252 -9.07 17.85 14.65
N VAL A 253 -8.62 17.15 13.61
CA VAL A 253 -8.65 17.65 12.24
C VAL A 253 -10.12 17.68 11.75
N PRO A 254 -10.60 18.79 11.16
CA PRO A 254 -12.03 18.98 10.91
C PRO A 254 -12.64 18.08 9.82
N ALA A 255 -11.82 17.52 8.92
CA ALA A 255 -12.31 16.76 7.76
C ALA A 255 -11.37 15.62 7.37
N TRP A 256 -11.95 14.48 6.96
CA TRP A 256 -11.20 13.30 6.49
C TRP A 256 -10.31 13.58 5.28
N SER A 257 -10.72 14.48 4.38
CA SER A 257 -9.89 14.91 3.25
C SER A 257 -8.59 15.58 3.69
N LYS A 258 -8.62 16.34 4.79
CA LYS A 258 -7.44 16.96 5.40
C LYS A 258 -6.60 15.94 6.16
N VAL A 259 -7.23 15.00 6.87
CA VAL A 259 -6.54 13.85 7.49
C VAL A 259 -5.76 13.09 6.43
N ASN A 260 -6.42 12.68 5.35
CA ASN A 260 -5.80 11.91 4.25
C ASN A 260 -4.62 12.66 3.61
N GLN A 261 -4.79 13.93 3.27
CA GLN A 261 -3.70 14.77 2.73
C GLN A 261 -2.54 14.94 3.72
N GLY A 262 -2.82 15.01 5.02
CA GLY A 262 -1.81 15.06 6.07
C GLY A 262 -1.03 13.76 6.16
N LEU A 263 -1.73 12.63 6.21
CA LEU A 263 -1.15 11.29 6.28
C LEU A 263 -0.29 10.97 5.06
N ILE A 264 -0.71 11.36 3.85
CA ILE A 264 0.12 11.19 2.64
C ILE A 264 1.43 11.98 2.74
N ARG A 265 1.39 13.21 3.25
CA ARG A 265 2.59 14.04 3.44
C ARG A 265 3.50 13.47 4.53
N MET A 266 2.92 13.02 5.64
CA MET A 266 3.64 12.36 6.73
C MET A 266 4.31 11.08 6.25
N TYR A 267 3.59 10.22 5.51
CA TYR A 267 4.15 9.00 4.91
C TYR A 267 5.32 9.33 4.00
N LYS A 268 5.18 10.30 3.09
CA LYS A 268 6.28 10.71 2.21
C LYS A 268 7.50 11.18 3.00
N ALA A 269 7.32 11.95 4.07
CA ALA A 269 8.43 12.43 4.89
C ALA A 269 9.14 11.29 5.66
N GLU A 270 8.39 10.40 6.30
CA GLU A 270 8.92 9.29 7.09
C GLU A 270 9.53 8.18 6.22
N VAL A 271 8.88 7.89 5.09
CA VAL A 271 9.32 6.88 4.14
C VAL A 271 10.45 7.41 3.29
N SER A 272 10.47 8.65 2.77
CA SER A 272 11.62 9.11 1.95
C SER A 272 12.96 9.09 2.72
N GLY A 273 12.93 9.30 4.04
CA GLY A 273 14.12 9.17 4.90
C GLY A 273 14.57 7.72 5.11
N THR A 274 13.63 6.80 5.30
CA THR A 274 13.91 5.38 5.65
C THR A 274 14.02 4.46 4.42
N PHE A 275 13.24 4.75 3.38
CA PHE A 275 13.15 4.02 2.11
C PHE A 275 14.41 4.19 1.27
N SER A 276 15.17 5.27 1.45
CA SER A 276 16.51 5.41 0.88
C SER A 276 17.45 4.29 1.36
N LEU A 277 17.27 3.73 2.57
CA LEU A 277 18.04 2.57 3.04
C LEU A 277 17.51 1.24 2.49
N PHE A 278 16.19 1.09 2.32
CA PHE A 278 15.56 -0.12 1.78
C PHE A 278 15.76 -0.27 0.27
N ILE A 279 15.69 0.84 -0.49
CA ILE A 279 15.86 0.85 -1.94
C ILE A 279 17.31 0.50 -2.32
N HIS A 280 18.32 1.04 -1.63
CA HIS A 280 19.71 0.79 -2.01
C HIS A 280 20.17 -0.66 -1.71
N GLY A 281 19.54 -1.36 -0.77
CA GLY A 281 19.92 -2.73 -0.40
C GLY A 281 19.25 -3.84 -1.22
N LEU A 282 17.99 -3.65 -1.65
CA LEU A 282 17.17 -4.69 -2.30
C LEU A 282 16.97 -4.50 -3.80
N TRP A 283 17.28 -3.33 -4.37
CA TRP A 283 17.29 -3.12 -5.83
C TRP A 283 18.56 -3.67 -6.49
N ALA A 284 19.01 -4.86 -6.07
CA ALA A 284 20.29 -5.44 -6.45
C ALA A 284 20.30 -6.20 -7.79
N SER A 285 19.17 -6.38 -8.51
CA SER A 285 19.24 -6.93 -9.87
C SER A 285 18.11 -6.49 -10.80
N VAL A 286 18.40 -5.47 -11.61
CA VAL A 286 18.38 -5.43 -13.10
C VAL A 286 17.17 -5.99 -13.90
N TYR A 287 16.20 -6.73 -13.38
CA TYR A 287 15.05 -7.22 -14.19
C TYR A 287 13.94 -6.18 -14.37
N CYS A 288 13.70 -5.30 -13.40
CA CYS A 288 12.85 -4.11 -13.58
C CYS A 288 13.43 -3.10 -14.61
N LEU A 289 14.74 -3.10 -14.86
CA LEU A 289 15.37 -2.28 -15.91
C LEU A 289 15.41 -2.98 -17.27
N PHE A 290 15.57 -4.31 -17.32
CA PHE A 290 15.74 -5.03 -18.58
C PHE A 290 14.45 -5.09 -19.43
N LEU A 291 13.28 -5.17 -18.79
CA LEU A 291 11.99 -5.12 -19.50
C LEU A 291 11.62 -3.71 -19.97
N ILE A 292 12.18 -2.66 -19.35
CA ILE A 292 12.08 -1.27 -19.84
C ILE A 292 12.96 -1.10 -21.11
N ALA A 293 14.12 -1.75 -21.17
CA ALA A 293 15.02 -1.64 -22.32
C ALA A 293 14.55 -2.43 -23.56
N GLN A 294 13.93 -3.61 -23.41
CA GLN A 294 13.58 -4.43 -24.58
C GLN A 294 12.30 -4.04 -25.33
N ARG A 295 11.41 -3.22 -24.73
CA ARG A 295 10.31 -2.57 -25.46
C ARG A 295 10.72 -1.26 -26.13
N ALA A 296 11.89 -0.71 -25.77
CA ALA A 296 12.47 0.48 -26.40
C ALA A 296 13.41 0.18 -27.58
N VAL A 297 13.71 -1.09 -27.87
CA VAL A 297 14.62 -1.49 -28.96
C VAL A 297 13.92 -2.40 -29.98
N LYS A 298 12.90 -1.85 -30.66
CA LYS A 298 12.56 -2.21 -32.05
C LYS A 298 12.20 -0.96 -32.85
N SER A 299 13.20 -0.10 -33.03
CA SER A 299 13.42 0.70 -34.24
C SER A 299 14.78 1.40 -34.13
N HIS A 300 15.81 0.85 -34.76
CA HIS A 300 17.10 1.53 -35.01
C HIS A 300 17.11 2.04 -36.46
N PRO A 301 18.05 2.93 -36.92
CA PRO A 301 19.23 3.44 -36.22
C PRO A 301 19.52 4.96 -36.37
N CYS A 302 20.56 5.38 -35.64
CA CYS A 302 21.58 6.39 -35.99
C CYS A 302 21.57 7.81 -35.36
N CYS A 303 22.74 8.07 -34.75
CA CYS A 303 23.54 9.31 -34.74
C CYS A 303 23.43 10.27 -33.54
N CYS A 304 24.48 10.16 -32.70
CA CYS A 304 25.33 11.24 -32.19
C CYS A 304 24.82 12.11 -31.02
N GLY A 305 25.36 11.82 -29.83
CA GLY A 305 26.17 12.79 -29.08
C GLY A 305 25.44 13.84 -28.24
N SER A 306 25.24 13.55 -26.95
CA SER A 306 25.54 14.43 -25.81
C SER A 306 24.96 13.81 -24.53
N GLY A 307 25.78 13.70 -23.49
CA GLY A 307 25.42 13.04 -22.25
C GLY A 307 24.42 13.83 -21.42
N VAL A 308 23.37 13.15 -20.94
CA VAL A 308 22.55 13.59 -19.79
C VAL A 308 22.15 12.34 -19.00
N MET A 309 22.48 12.37 -17.71
CA MET A 309 22.22 11.33 -16.71
C MET A 309 20.74 11.36 -16.30
N CYS A 310 20.01 10.25 -16.44
CA CYS A 310 18.58 10.18 -16.06
C CYS A 310 18.41 9.92 -14.55
N ARG A 311 17.54 10.69 -13.88
CA ARG A 311 17.15 10.53 -12.47
C ARG A 311 15.95 9.57 -12.31
N PRO A 312 15.84 8.76 -11.24
CA PRO A 312 14.72 7.87 -11.00
C PRO A 312 13.76 8.44 -9.94
N ASP A 313 12.65 9.08 -10.35
CA ASP A 313 11.60 9.54 -9.42
C ASP A 313 10.20 9.34 -10.02
N GLN A 314 9.53 8.20 -9.76
CA GLN A 314 8.07 8.08 -9.88
C GLN A 314 7.50 7.11 -8.84
N VAL A 315 6.87 7.68 -7.81
CA VAL A 315 5.96 6.98 -6.90
C VAL A 315 4.63 6.76 -7.63
N ILE A 316 4.09 5.54 -7.60
CA ILE A 316 2.75 5.26 -8.13
C ILE A 316 1.72 6.01 -7.28
N GLN A 317 1.24 7.15 -7.80
CA GLN A 317 -0.11 7.60 -7.49
C GLN A 317 -1.07 6.68 -8.24
N VAL A 318 -2.03 6.10 -7.52
CA VAL A 318 -3.23 5.57 -8.16
C VAL A 318 -3.96 6.77 -8.76
N ASP A 319 -3.90 6.88 -10.08
CA ASP A 319 -4.52 7.94 -10.85
C ASP A 319 -6.02 7.63 -11.05
N PHE A 320 -6.88 8.48 -10.48
CA PHE A 320 -8.33 8.38 -10.62
C PHE A 320 -8.88 9.13 -11.84
N SER A 321 -8.03 9.62 -12.77
CA SER A 321 -8.44 10.49 -13.87
C SER A 321 -8.86 9.80 -15.18
N SER A 322 -8.65 8.49 -15.33
CA SER A 322 -8.81 7.83 -16.65
C SER A 322 -10.21 7.33 -17.02
N LEU A 323 -11.25 7.66 -16.24
CA LEU A 323 -12.65 7.38 -16.60
C LEU A 323 -13.31 8.61 -17.25
N GLY A 324 -12.80 9.00 -18.42
CA GLY A 324 -13.45 9.93 -19.34
C GLY A 324 -14.10 9.19 -20.49
N ALA A 325 -15.34 8.72 -20.33
CA ALA A 325 -16.14 8.26 -21.47
C ALA A 325 -16.83 9.47 -22.12
N SER A 326 -16.46 9.73 -23.37
CA SER A 326 -17.07 10.71 -24.27
C SER A 326 -18.59 10.51 -24.37
N VAL A 327 -19.37 11.55 -24.04
CA VAL A 327 -20.79 11.64 -24.39
C VAL A 327 -20.94 12.67 -25.49
N LYS A 328 -21.26 12.22 -26.71
CA LYS A 328 -21.74 13.09 -27.79
C LYS A 328 -23.12 13.66 -27.39
N PRO A 329 -23.40 14.95 -27.62
CA PRO A 329 -24.75 15.48 -27.45
C PRO A 329 -25.65 14.95 -28.58
N ILE A 330 -26.74 14.27 -28.21
CA ILE A 330 -27.91 14.09 -29.07
C ILE A 330 -28.72 15.38 -28.95
N GLY A 331 -28.76 16.15 -30.03
CA GLY A 331 -29.61 17.34 -30.13
C GLY A 331 -31.08 16.92 -30.29
N PHE A 332 -31.95 17.57 -29.52
CA PHE A 332 -33.37 17.73 -29.82
C PHE A 332 -33.78 19.18 -29.53
N SER A 333 -33.68 20.03 -30.56
CA SER A 333 -34.74 20.92 -31.05
C SER A 333 -34.24 21.65 -32.29
#